data_AF-A0AB39H3S9-F1
#
_entry.id   AF-A0AB39H3S9-F1
#
_cell.length_a   1.000
_cell.length_b   1.000
_cell.length_c   1.000
_cell.angle_alpha   90.00
_cell.angle_beta   90.00
_cell.angle_gamma   90.00
#
_symmetry.space_group_name_H-M   'P 1'
#
loop_
_entity.id
_entity.type
_entity.pdbx_description
1 polymer ?
#
loop_
_entity_poly.entity_id
_entity_poly.type
_entity_poly.pdbx_seq_one_letter_code
_entity_poly.pdbx_strand_id
1 'polypeptide(L)' 'MRREVRVTLRVAWWFRWYWFGVVWMSDITGLAPDMRKVAAWLARATKVEVV' A
#
# COMPACT_ATOMS: atom_id res chain seq x y z
N MET A 1 -2.65 19.98 28.66
CA MET A 1 -1.65 18.91 28.44
C MET A 1 -1.89 18.30 27.06
N ARG A 2 -0.99 18.48 26.08
CA ARG A 2 -1.03 17.68 24.84
C ARG A 2 -0.40 16.32 25.11
N ARG A 3 -1.07 15.25 24.70
CA ARG A 3 -0.46 13.93 24.57
C ARG A 3 -0.05 13.76 23.11
N GLU A 4 1.23 13.48 22.89
CA GLU A 4 1.76 13.13 21.56
C GLU A 4 1.86 11.62 21.47
N VAL A 5 1.38 11.06 20.36
CA VAL A 5 1.51 9.64 20.02
C VAL A 5 2.36 9.57 18.76
N ARG A 6 3.51 8.88 18.80
CA ARG A 6 4.28 8.66 17.57
C ARG A 6 3.83 7.36 16.92
N VAL A 7 3.67 7.42 15.61
CA VAL A 7 3.30 6.25 14.80
C VAL A 7 4.34 6.11 13.71
N THR A 8 4.92 4.92 13.61
CA THR A 8 5.83 4.53 12.54
C THR A 8 5.06 3.65 11.56
N LEU A 9 5.08 4.02 10.28
CA LEU A 9 4.53 3.22 9.19
C LEU A 9 5.68 2.59 8.41
N ARG A 10 5.68 1.27 8.31
CA ARG A 10 6.63 0.53 7.47
C ARG A 10 5.87 -0.11 6.32
N VAL A 11 6.33 0.12 5.10
CA VAL A 11 5.78 -0.50 3.90
C VAL A 11 6.77 -1.55 3.40
N ALA A 12 6.28 -2.75 3.09
CA ALA A 12 7.09 -3.82 2.55
C ALA A 12 7.71 -3.44 1.20
N TRP A 13 9.00 -3.73 1.02
CA TRP A 13 9.77 -3.33 -0.16
C TRP A 13 9.16 -3.82 -1.49
N TRP A 14 8.49 -4.99 -1.47
CA TRP A 14 7.88 -5.61 -2.65
C TRP A 14 6.64 -4.86 -3.13
N PHE A 15 5.98 -4.08 -2.26
CA PHE A 15 4.72 -3.42 -2.58
C PHE A 15 4.86 -2.38 -3.68
N ARG A 16 6.02 -1.71 -3.77
CA ARG A 16 6.33 -0.77 -4.84
C ARG A 16 6.30 -1.44 -6.21
N TRP A 17 6.91 -2.62 -6.33
CA TRP A 17 6.95 -3.37 -7.58
C TRP A 17 5.60 -4.01 -7.93
N TYR A 18 4.86 -4.47 -6.92
CA TYR A 18 3.48 -4.90 -7.09
C TYR A 18 2.61 -3.78 -7.67
N TRP A 19 2.64 -2.58 -7.07
CA TRP A 19 1.85 -1.44 -7.54
C TRP A 19 2.24 -1.03 -8.96
N PHE A 20 3.54 -1.01 -9.27
CA PHE A 20 4.02 -0.77 -10.63
C PHE A 20 3.44 -1.77 -11.63
N GLY A 21 3.46 -3.07 -11.31
CA GLY A 21 2.87 -4.10 -12.18
C GLY A 21 1.37 -3.94 -12.37
N VAL A 22 0.64 -3.52 -11.33
CA VAL A 22 -0.81 -3.24 -11.42
C VAL A 22 -1.10 -2.07 -12.35
N VAL A 23 -0.36 -0.96 -12.21
CA VAL A 23 -0.51 0.22 -13.08
C VAL A 23 -0.14 -0.13 -14.52
N TRP A 24 0.98 -0.84 -14.72
CA TRP A 24 1.42 -1.25 -16.04
C TRP A 24 0.40 -2.17 -16.75
N MET A 25 -0.23 -3.09 -16.02
CA MET A 25 -1.32 -3.91 -16.56
C MET A 25 -2.58 -3.10 -16.86
N SER A 26 -2.87 -2.08 -16.06
CA SER A 26 -3.99 -1.16 -16.33
C SER A 26 -3.76 -0.40 -17.64
N ASP A 27 -2.55 0.11 -17.85
CA ASP A 27 -2.17 0.81 -19.07
C ASP A 27 -2.21 -0.11 -20.31
N ILE A 28 -1.75 -1.36 -20.18
CA ILE A 28 -1.77 -2.34 -21.28
C ILE A 28 -3.20 -2.77 -21.64
N THR A 29 -4.03 -3.04 -20.63
CA THR A 29 -5.35 -3.64 -20.85
C THR A 29 -6.46 -2.60 -21.00
N GLY A 30 -6.21 -1.35 -20.62
CA GLY A 30 -7.23 -0.30 -20.51
C GLY A 30 -8.24 -0.54 -19.38
N LEU A 31 -8.04 -1.57 -18.55
CA LEU A 31 -8.93 -1.90 -17.45
C LEU A 31 -8.50 -1.20 -16.17
N ALA A 32 -9.47 -0.69 -15.43
CA ALA A 32 -9.22 -0.10 -14.12
C ALA A 32 -8.77 -1.19 -13.12
N PRO A 33 -7.77 -0.91 -12.26
CA PRO A 33 -7.39 -1.83 -11.20
C PRO A 33 -8.54 -2.08 -10.23
N ASP A 34 -8.67 -3.32 -9.76
CA ASP A 34 -9.54 -3.63 -8.64
C ASP A 34 -8.93 -3.08 -7.34
N MET A 35 -9.37 -1.88 -6.96
CA MET A 35 -8.88 -1.18 -5.78
C MET A 35 -9.15 -1.93 -4.46
N ARG A 36 -10.13 -2.85 -4.41
CA ARG A 36 -10.37 -3.68 -3.22
C ARG A 36 -9.23 -4.68 -3.04
N LYS A 37 -8.76 -5.30 -4.12
CA LYS A 37 -7.59 -6.18 -4.09
C LYS A 37 -6.31 -5.41 -3.77
N VAL A 38 -6.11 -4.25 -4.38
CA VAL A 38 -4.96 -3.38 -4.09
C VAL A 38 -4.94 -2.98 -2.61
N ALA A 39 -6.09 -2.59 -2.05
CA ALA A 39 -6.20 -2.25 -0.63
C ALA A 39 -5.85 -3.43 0.29
N ALA A 40 -6.30 -4.65 -0.06
CA ALA A 40 -5.94 -5.86 0.70
C ALA A 40 -4.41 -6.13 0.67
N TRP A 41 -3.76 -5.92 -0.47
CA TRP A 41 -2.31 -6.03 -0.57
C TRP A 41 -1.57 -4.90 0.16
N LEU A 42 -2.10 -3.67 0.12
CA LEU A 42 -1.55 -2.53 0.86
C LEU A 42 -1.61 -2.77 2.37
N ALA A 43 -2.73 -3.31 2.87
CA ALA A 43 -2.88 -3.67 4.28
C ALA A 43 -1.87 -4.75 4.70
N ARG A 44 -1.59 -5.73 3.83
CA ARG A 44 -0.54 -6.75 4.07
C ARG A 44 0.87 -6.17 4.01
N ALA A 45 1.10 -5.18 3.16
CA ALA A 45 2.39 -4.53 3.01
C ALA A 45 2.69 -3.53 4.14
N THR A 46 1.66 -2.98 4.78
CA THR A 46 1.81 -1.91 5.76
C THR A 46 1.81 -2.46 7.18
N LYS A 47 2.88 -2.17 7.92
CA LYS A 47 2.98 -2.43 9.37
C LYS A 47 2.95 -1.09 10.11
N VAL A 48 2.07 -1.01 11.10
CA VAL A 48 1.92 0.17 11.97
C VAL A 48 2.52 -0.15 13.33
N GLU A 49 3.42 0.69 13.81
CA GLU A 49 4.06 0.57 15.12
C GLU A 49 3.84 1.87 15.91
N VAL A 50 3.26 1.79 17.11
CA VAL A 50 3.13 2.95 18.01
C VAL A 50 4.41 3.04 18.85
N VAL A 51 5.01 4.23 18.91
CA VAL A 51 6.28 4.53 19.59
C VAL A 51 6.08 5.59 20.66
#